data_AF-A0A7J0HBF1-F1
#
_entry.id   AF-A0A7J0HBF1-F1
#
_cell.length_a   1.000
_cell.length_b   1.000
_cell.length_c   1.000
_cell.angle_alpha   90.00
_cell.angle_beta   90.00
_cell.angle_gamma   90.00
#
_symmetry.space_group_name_H-M   'P 1'
#
loop_
_entity.id
_entity.type
_entity.pdbx_description
1 polymer ?
#
loop_
_entity_poly.entity_id
_entity_poly.type
_entity_poly.pdbx_seq_one_letter_code
_entity_poly.pdbx_strand_id
1 'polypeptide(L)'
;MPGIMMDEIATLQLCLASIRPYDRRKGVRGLCWRGRIGGVGRRVFVGDVVVLKDPEKSKNYLVRRLAAIEGFEMVSTDEKEEPFVLDKDECWVLADNENLKPKEANDSRIFGPVPMTDIVGRVIYYLKTAVDHGPVQNSHFSMRKDSPVLEVELDVDEMAKGHKA
;
A
#
# COMPACT_ATOMS: atom_id res chain seq x y z
N MET A 1 21.68 11.93 -6.92
CA MET A 1 20.72 11.06 -6.23
C MET A 1 20.11 11.84 -5.08
N PRO A 2 18.84 12.23 -5.13
CA PRO A 2 18.09 12.61 -3.93
C PRO A 2 17.18 11.42 -3.58
N GLY A 3 17.21 10.81 -2.40
CA GLY A 3 17.28 11.46 -1.10
C GLY A 3 15.87 11.90 -0.73
N ILE A 4 14.98 10.94 -0.48
CA ILE A 4 13.65 11.19 0.08
C ILE A 4 13.86 11.79 1.48
N MET A 5 13.65 13.10 1.58
CA MET A 5 13.85 13.88 2.80
C MET A 5 12.57 13.84 3.65
N MET A 6 12.67 13.15 4.79
CA MET A 6 12.13 13.41 6.14
C MET A 6 10.66 13.82 6.39
N ASP A 7 9.85 14.14 5.38
CA ASP A 7 8.49 14.68 5.57
C ASP A 7 7.40 13.81 4.88
N GLU A 8 7.81 12.70 4.27
CA GLU A 8 6.96 11.92 3.34
C GLU A 8 5.95 10.99 4.01
N ILE A 9 6.07 10.69 5.32
CA ILE A 9 5.25 9.63 5.93
C ILE A 9 4.08 10.11 6.79
N ALA A 10 4.10 11.35 7.25
CA ALA A 10 2.94 11.90 7.97
C ALA A 10 1.65 11.87 7.10
N THR A 11 1.79 11.85 5.77
CA THR A 11 0.66 11.90 4.83
C THR A 11 0.01 10.54 4.55
N LEU A 12 0.74 9.42 4.61
CA LEU A 12 0.12 8.09 4.52
C LEU A 12 -0.72 7.79 5.77
N GLN A 13 -0.31 8.30 6.93
CA GLN A 13 -1.09 8.24 8.18
C GLN A 13 -2.40 9.05 8.08
N LEU A 14 -2.40 10.17 7.34
CA LEU A 14 -3.59 11.01 7.10
C LEU A 14 -4.55 10.41 6.06
N CYS A 15 -4.06 9.64 5.08
CA CYS A 15 -4.92 8.96 4.10
C CYS A 15 -5.78 7.85 4.72
N LEU A 16 -5.35 7.27 5.84
CA LEU A 16 -6.12 6.26 6.61
C LEU A 16 -7.41 6.82 7.21
N ALA A 17 -7.51 8.13 7.47
CA ALA A 17 -8.70 8.74 8.06
C ALA A 17 -9.87 8.92 7.05
N SER A 18 -9.68 8.59 5.75
CA SER A 18 -10.70 8.78 4.71
C SER A 18 -10.95 7.58 3.80
N ILE A 19 -10.48 6.38 4.15
CA ILE A 19 -10.82 5.15 3.42
C ILE A 19 -12.29 4.77 3.68
N ARG A 20 -13.21 5.51 3.05
CA ARG A 20 -14.58 5.07 2.78
C ARG A 20 -14.62 4.47 1.37
N PRO A 21 -15.49 3.48 1.09
CA PRO A 21 -15.72 3.05 -0.28
C PRO A 21 -16.03 4.29 -1.15
N TYR A 22 -15.39 4.37 -2.32
CA TYR A 22 -15.60 5.42 -3.31
C TYR A 22 -17.11 5.59 -3.59
N ASP A 23 -17.71 6.64 -3.01
CA ASP A 23 -19.08 7.07 -3.26
C ASP A 23 -19.02 8.23 -4.26
N ARG A 24 -19.50 7.98 -5.48
CA ARG A 24 -19.54 8.95 -6.60
C ARG A 24 -20.31 10.25 -6.24
N ARG A 25 -21.07 10.28 -5.15
CA ARG A 25 -21.83 11.46 -4.69
C ARG A 25 -21.13 12.33 -3.64
N LYS A 26 -20.00 11.89 -3.07
CA LYS A 26 -19.27 12.68 -2.07
C LYS A 26 -17.78 12.63 -2.40
N GLY A 27 -17.24 13.73 -2.94
CA GLY A 27 -15.81 13.88 -3.16
C GLY A 27 -15.05 13.70 -1.84
N VAL A 28 -14.33 12.59 -1.71
CA VAL A 28 -13.50 12.28 -0.53
C VAL A 28 -12.05 12.09 -0.99
N ARG A 29 -11.15 12.64 -0.16
CA ARG A 29 -9.70 12.81 -0.37
C ARG A 29 -8.91 11.51 -0.30
N GLY A 30 -7.81 11.47 -1.07
CA GLY A 30 -6.63 10.62 -0.84
C GLY A 30 -6.71 9.22 -1.44
N LEU A 31 -5.84 8.97 -2.44
CA LEU A 31 -5.60 7.70 -3.16
C LEU A 31 -6.74 7.28 -4.11
N CYS A 32 -6.41 7.19 -5.41
CA CYS A 32 -7.30 6.58 -6.39
C CYS A 32 -7.24 5.05 -6.22
N TRP A 33 -8.18 4.50 -5.47
CA TRP A 33 -8.44 3.07 -5.37
C TRP A 33 -9.62 2.71 -6.25
N ARG A 34 -9.43 1.83 -7.25
CA ARG A 34 -10.56 1.22 -7.94
C ARG A 34 -11.02 -0.03 -7.19
N GLY A 35 -12.29 -0.02 -6.80
CA GLY A 35 -12.88 -1.05 -5.97
C GLY A 35 -13.10 -2.41 -6.62
N ARG A 36 -12.95 -3.44 -5.79
CA ARG A 36 -13.17 -4.90 -6.01
C ARG A 36 -12.70 -5.41 -7.38
N ILE A 37 -11.47 -5.91 -7.42
CA ILE A 37 -11.10 -6.94 -8.40
C ILE A 37 -11.72 -8.26 -7.94
N GLY A 38 -13.02 -8.41 -8.17
CA GLY A 38 -13.68 -9.71 -8.08
C GLY A 38 -13.26 -10.57 -9.27
N GLY A 39 -12.65 -11.71 -8.99
CA GLY A 39 -12.62 -12.84 -9.92
C GLY A 39 -11.73 -12.72 -11.15
N VAL A 40 -10.50 -12.21 -11.05
CA VAL A 40 -9.37 -12.58 -11.93
C VAL A 40 -8.12 -12.44 -11.06
N GLY A 41 -7.29 -13.48 -10.96
CA GLY A 41 -6.19 -13.61 -10.00
C GLY A 41 -5.52 -12.29 -9.61
N ARG A 42 -5.55 -11.99 -8.30
CA ARG A 42 -4.90 -10.81 -7.69
C ARG A 42 -3.41 -10.88 -7.99
N ARG A 43 -2.98 -10.33 -9.14
CA ARG A 43 -1.57 -10.22 -9.52
C ARG A 43 -0.96 -9.05 -8.77
N VAL A 44 -0.66 -9.30 -7.51
CA VAL A 44 0.30 -8.53 -6.72
C VAL A 44 1.65 -9.21 -6.82
N PHE A 45 2.71 -8.42 -6.83
CA PHE A 45 4.07 -8.89 -6.89
C PHE A 45 4.88 -8.26 -5.76
N VAL A 46 5.92 -8.96 -5.31
CA VAL A 46 6.88 -8.40 -4.35
C VAL A 46 7.38 -7.04 -4.86
N GLY A 47 7.35 -6.05 -3.97
CA GLY A 47 7.62 -4.64 -4.26
C GLY A 47 6.37 -3.80 -4.52
N ASP A 48 5.18 -4.38 -4.65
CA ASP A 48 3.94 -3.60 -4.79
C ASP A 48 3.48 -2.99 -3.46
N VAL A 49 2.99 -1.75 -3.50
CA VAL A 49 2.25 -1.15 -2.39
C VAL A 49 0.80 -1.61 -2.46
N VAL A 50 0.33 -2.24 -1.39
CA VAL A 50 -0.98 -2.87 -1.30
C VAL A 50 -1.81 -2.24 -0.20
N VAL A 51 -3.12 -2.19 -0.43
CA VAL A 51 -4.12 -1.97 0.60
C VAL A 51 -4.55 -3.32 1.11
N LEU A 52 -4.44 -3.56 2.40
CA LEU A 52 -4.88 -4.80 3.05
C LEU A 52 -5.81 -4.50 4.22
N LYS A 53 -6.62 -5.47 4.65
CA LYS A 53 -7.35 -5.36 5.92
C LYS A 53 -6.35 -5.37 7.07
N ASP A 54 -6.65 -4.59 8.10
CA ASP A 54 -5.88 -4.60 9.35
C ASP A 54 -6.18 -5.91 10.12
N PRO A 55 -5.17 -6.77 10.39
CA PRO A 55 -5.36 -8.05 11.07
C PRO A 55 -5.85 -7.89 12.51
N GLU A 56 -5.44 -6.82 13.19
CA GLU A 56 -5.86 -6.54 14.57
C GLU A 56 -7.22 -5.82 14.61
N LYS A 57 -7.52 -5.02 13.58
CA LYS A 57 -8.75 -4.21 13.51
C LYS A 57 -9.47 -4.44 12.18
N SER A 58 -10.19 -5.55 12.07
CA SER A 58 -10.86 -6.01 10.82
C SER A 58 -11.75 -5.02 10.06
N LYS A 59 -12.17 -3.90 10.68
CA LYS A 59 -12.92 -2.81 10.02
C LYS A 59 -12.02 -1.74 9.38
N ASN A 60 -10.72 -1.80 9.62
CA ASN A 60 -9.72 -0.87 9.15
C ASN A 60 -8.89 -1.50 8.02
N TYR A 61 -8.17 -0.64 7.33
CA TYR A 61 -7.24 -1.02 6.27
C TYR A 61 -5.85 -0.48 6.58
N LEU A 62 -4.83 -1.12 6.04
CA LEU A 62 -3.43 -0.69 6.08
C LEU A 62 -2.94 -0.49 4.65
N VAL A 63 -1.96 0.39 4.47
CA VAL A 63 -1.22 0.56 3.20
C VAL A 63 0.22 0.18 3.46
N ARG A 64 0.70 -0.91 2.86
CA ARG A 64 2.03 -1.47 3.13
C ARG A 64 2.67 -1.98 1.85
N ARG A 65 3.99 -2.11 1.84
CA ARG A 65 4.73 -2.74 0.74
C ARG A 65 4.78 -4.24 0.93
N LEU A 66 4.42 -4.97 -0.11
CA LEU A 66 4.55 -6.42 -0.19
C LEU A 66 6.04 -6.78 -0.28
N ALA A 67 6.58 -7.35 0.78
CA ALA A 67 8.01 -7.65 0.91
C ALA A 67 8.34 -9.10 0.57
N ALA A 68 7.43 -10.03 0.85
CA ALA A 68 7.56 -11.44 0.51
C ALA A 68 6.19 -12.11 0.36
N ILE A 69 6.17 -13.26 -0.31
CA ILE A 69 4.99 -14.10 -0.54
C ILE A 69 5.35 -15.56 -0.23
N GLU A 70 4.37 -16.46 -0.31
CA GLU A 70 4.54 -17.91 -0.15
C GLU A 70 5.88 -18.47 -0.66
N GLY A 71 6.50 -19.35 0.15
CA GLY A 71 7.76 -20.01 -0.18
C GLY A 71 9.02 -19.18 0.07
N PHE A 72 8.92 -17.90 0.45
CA PHE A 72 10.07 -17.13 0.90
C PHE A 72 10.46 -17.53 2.32
N GLU A 73 11.76 -17.70 2.55
CA GLU A 73 12.34 -17.85 3.88
C GLU A 73 12.56 -16.47 4.50
N MET A 74 11.98 -16.28 5.68
CA MET A 74 12.08 -15.10 6.49
C MET A 74 13.20 -15.32 7.51
N VAL A 75 14.25 -14.51 7.40
CA VAL A 75 15.42 -14.58 8.27
C VAL A 75 15.57 -13.25 9.00
N SER A 76 15.73 -13.30 10.31
CA SER A 76 16.00 -12.12 11.14
C SER A 76 17.49 -11.87 11.28
N THR A 77 17.86 -10.62 11.58
CA THR A 77 19.22 -10.29 12.02
C THR A 77 19.45 -10.61 13.50
N ASP A 78 18.39 -10.85 14.28
CA ASP A 78 18.52 -11.33 15.66
C ASP A 78 18.69 -12.86 15.64
N GLU A 79 19.83 -13.35 16.13
CA GLU A 79 20.16 -14.78 16.19
C GLU A 79 19.19 -15.60 17.05
N LYS A 80 18.39 -14.94 17.91
CA LYS A 80 17.39 -15.59 18.75
C LYS A 80 16.07 -15.85 18.03
N GLU A 81 15.82 -15.17 16.91
CA GLU A 81 14.60 -15.36 16.14
C GLU A 81 14.81 -16.49 15.14
N GLU A 82 13.98 -17.53 15.24
CA GLU A 82 14.07 -18.69 14.36
C GLU A 82 13.60 -18.32 12.94
N PRO A 83 14.37 -18.68 11.90
CA PRO A 83 13.91 -18.55 10.52
C PRO A 83 12.65 -19.37 10.28
N PHE A 84 11.77 -18.86 9.42
CA PHE A 84 10.57 -19.57 9.01
C PHE A 84 10.26 -19.32 7.53
N VAL A 85 9.52 -20.23 6.90
CA VAL A 85 9.08 -20.08 5.51
C VAL A 85 7.63 -19.64 5.50
N LEU A 86 7.28 -18.69 4.64
CA LEU A 86 5.88 -18.29 4.45
C LEU A 86 5.07 -19.43 3.86
N ASP A 87 3.96 -19.76 4.53
CA ASP A 87 3.07 -20.81 4.09
C ASP A 87 2.31 -20.41 2.81
N LYS A 88 1.61 -21.39 2.24
CA LYS A 88 0.76 -21.17 1.08
C LYS A 88 -0.27 -20.08 1.37
N ASP A 89 -0.46 -19.18 0.40
CA ASP A 89 -1.39 -18.04 0.48
C ASP A 89 -1.05 -17.01 1.59
N GLU A 90 0.16 -17.04 2.15
CA GLU A 90 0.65 -16.01 3.07
C GLU A 90 1.53 -14.96 2.37
N CYS A 91 1.59 -13.79 2.98
CA CYS A 91 2.52 -12.74 2.60
C CYS A 91 3.09 -11.99 3.79
N TRP A 92 4.21 -11.32 3.53
CA TRP A 92 4.87 -10.44 4.48
C TRP A 92 4.81 -9.01 3.95
N VAL A 93 4.33 -8.08 4.79
CA VAL A 93 4.19 -6.67 4.43
C VAL A 93 4.98 -5.78 5.39
N LEU A 94 5.59 -4.72 4.85
CA LEU A 94 6.40 -3.77 5.60
C LEU A 94 5.90 -2.34 5.38
N ALA A 95 6.07 -1.49 6.39
CA ALA A 95 5.94 -0.06 6.20
C ALA A 95 7.18 0.50 5.50
N ASP A 96 6.99 1.35 4.49
CA ASP A 96 8.10 2.01 3.78
C ASP A 96 8.84 3.04 4.64
N ASN A 97 8.25 3.45 5.77
CA ASN A 97 8.89 4.41 6.64
C ASN A 97 9.87 3.75 7.60
N GLU A 98 11.15 3.93 7.32
CA GLU A 98 12.23 3.54 8.21
C GLU A 98 12.26 4.37 9.51
N ASN A 99 11.65 5.56 9.52
CA ASN A 99 11.61 6.46 10.67
C ASN A 99 10.41 6.22 11.61
N LEU A 100 9.45 5.35 11.25
CA LEU A 100 8.40 4.97 12.20
C LEU A 100 9.01 4.10 13.28
N LYS A 101 8.66 4.37 14.54
CA LYS A 101 8.96 3.40 15.60
C LYS A 101 8.28 2.08 15.26
N PRO A 102 8.82 0.92 15.65
CA PRO A 102 8.21 -0.38 15.35
C PRO A 102 6.72 -0.43 15.69
N LYS A 103 6.33 0.08 16.88
CA LYS A 103 4.92 0.16 17.33
C LYS A 103 4.02 1.09 16.50
N GLU A 104 4.61 2.02 15.75
CA GLU A 104 3.91 2.95 14.88
C GLU A 104 3.84 2.43 13.43
N ALA A 105 4.78 1.56 13.04
CA ALA A 105 4.82 0.96 11.71
C ALA A 105 3.65 0.01 11.46
N ASN A 106 3.17 -0.70 12.50
CA ASN A 106 2.09 -1.69 12.42
C ASN A 106 2.11 -2.51 11.12
N ASP A 107 3.07 -3.42 11.03
CA ASP A 107 3.34 -4.27 9.86
C ASP A 107 3.65 -5.72 10.29
N SER A 108 4.06 -6.58 9.35
CA SER A 108 4.22 -8.02 9.63
C SER A 108 5.27 -8.32 10.70
N ARG A 109 6.18 -7.40 11.02
CA ARG A 109 7.11 -7.56 12.15
C ARG A 109 6.40 -7.57 13.50
N ILE A 110 5.16 -7.05 13.57
CA ILE A 110 4.35 -7.01 14.78
C ILE A 110 3.28 -8.11 14.77
N PHE A 111 2.50 -8.21 13.69
CA PHE A 111 1.35 -9.11 13.63
C PHE A 111 1.63 -10.43 12.90
N GLY A 112 2.83 -10.61 12.35
CA GLY A 112 3.24 -11.81 11.61
C GLY A 112 2.81 -11.82 10.13
N PRO A 113 2.84 -13.00 9.50
CA PRO A 113 2.34 -13.20 8.14
C PRO A 113 0.85 -12.85 8.02
N VAL A 114 0.45 -12.42 6.84
CA VAL A 114 -0.95 -12.05 6.53
C VAL A 114 -1.49 -12.88 5.38
N PRO A 115 -2.77 -13.28 5.41
CA PRO A 115 -3.38 -13.95 4.28
C PRO A 115 -3.42 -13.05 3.04
N MET A 116 -2.99 -13.58 1.89
CA MET A 116 -3.11 -12.92 0.58
C MET A 116 -4.57 -12.55 0.25
N THR A 117 -5.55 -13.23 0.86
CA THR A 117 -6.97 -12.91 0.74
C THR A 117 -7.35 -11.56 1.36
N ASP A 118 -6.56 -11.04 2.29
CA ASP A 118 -6.81 -9.75 2.93
C ASP A 118 -6.28 -8.55 2.16
N ILE A 119 -5.45 -8.78 1.13
CA ILE A 119 -5.07 -7.74 0.17
C ILE A 119 -6.30 -7.33 -0.62
N VAL A 120 -6.73 -6.09 -0.47
CA VAL A 120 -7.90 -5.51 -1.13
C VAL A 120 -7.57 -5.04 -2.54
N GLY A 121 -6.38 -4.47 -2.75
CA GLY A 121 -5.93 -3.97 -4.05
C GLY A 121 -4.52 -3.37 -3.99
N ARG A 122 -4.04 -2.89 -5.14
CA ARG A 122 -2.76 -2.18 -5.26
C ARG A 122 -2.97 -0.68 -5.29
N VAL A 123 -2.02 0.06 -4.74
CA VAL A 123 -1.93 1.51 -4.85
C VAL A 123 -1.09 1.84 -6.08
N ILE A 124 -1.63 2.60 -7.02
CA ILE A 124 -0.95 2.91 -8.30
C ILE A 124 -0.58 4.39 -8.47
N TYR A 125 -1.17 5.27 -7.66
CA TYR A 125 -0.96 6.71 -7.71
C TYR A 125 -1.16 7.33 -6.33
N TYR A 126 -0.34 8.32 -5.97
CA TYR A 126 -0.47 9.10 -4.75
C TYR A 126 -0.72 10.57 -5.07
N LEU A 127 -1.49 11.24 -4.20
CA LEU A 127 -1.77 12.66 -4.26
C LEU A 127 -1.69 13.22 -2.85
N LYS A 128 -0.66 14.02 -2.56
CA LYS A 128 -0.47 14.72 -1.29
C LYS A 128 -0.86 16.19 -1.42
N THR A 129 -0.41 16.85 -2.48
CA THR A 129 -0.86 18.19 -2.89
C THR A 129 -0.95 18.27 -4.41
N ALA A 130 -1.52 19.35 -4.94
CA ALA A 130 -1.55 19.61 -6.39
C ALA A 130 -0.15 19.69 -7.05
N VAL A 131 0.93 19.79 -6.28
CA VAL A 131 2.32 19.81 -6.78
C VAL A 131 3.17 18.64 -6.25
N ASP A 132 2.62 17.85 -5.32
CA ASP A 132 3.27 16.71 -4.69
C ASP A 132 2.38 15.48 -4.88
N HIS A 133 2.51 14.86 -6.05
CA HIS A 133 1.72 13.73 -6.50
C HIS A 133 2.45 12.98 -7.60
N GLY A 134 2.08 11.71 -7.82
CA GLY A 134 2.73 10.90 -8.85
C GLY A 134 2.38 9.43 -8.81
N PRO A 135 2.90 8.65 -9.78
CA PRO A 135 2.76 7.20 -9.78
C PRO A 135 3.52 6.60 -8.60
N VAL A 136 2.92 5.59 -7.96
CA VAL A 136 3.60 4.84 -6.89
C VAL A 136 4.62 3.89 -7.51
N GLN A 137 5.83 3.89 -6.95
CA GLN A 137 6.89 2.95 -7.35
C GLN A 137 6.55 1.55 -6.83
N ASN A 138 5.93 0.77 -7.71
CA ASN A 138 5.57 -0.64 -7.52
C ASN A 138 6.60 -1.55 -8.18
N SER A 139 6.36 -2.86 -8.15
CA SER A 139 7.16 -3.80 -8.95
C SER A 139 7.14 -3.43 -10.43
N HIS A 140 8.23 -3.76 -11.14
CA HIS A 140 8.36 -3.51 -12.59
C HIS A 140 7.20 -4.12 -13.40
N PHE A 141 6.73 -5.30 -13.00
CA PHE A 141 5.61 -5.99 -13.65
C PHE A 141 4.29 -5.25 -13.45
N SER A 142 4.05 -4.71 -12.26
CA SER A 142 2.86 -3.92 -11.95
C SER A 142 2.89 -2.58 -12.66
N MET A 143 4.01 -1.85 -12.60
CA MET A 143 4.14 -0.54 -13.25
C MET A 143 3.87 -0.61 -14.76
N ARG A 144 4.38 -1.64 -15.45
CA ARG A 144 4.09 -1.87 -16.88
C ARG A 144 2.60 -2.07 -17.18
N LYS A 145 1.86 -2.67 -16.25
CA LYS A 145 0.40 -2.89 -16.39
C LYS A 145 -0.40 -1.65 -16.01
N ASP A 146 0.14 -0.83 -15.12
CA ASP A 146 -0.56 0.35 -14.58
C ASP A 146 -0.44 1.56 -15.51
N SER A 147 0.64 1.71 -16.29
CA SER A 147 0.86 2.87 -17.18
C SER A 147 -0.33 3.18 -18.09
N PRO A 148 -0.89 2.20 -18.85
CA PRO A 148 -2.01 2.49 -19.74
C PRO A 148 -3.29 2.86 -18.99
N VAL A 149 -3.46 2.36 -17.75
CA VAL A 149 -4.61 2.69 -16.89
C VAL A 149 -4.49 4.14 -16.42
N LEU A 150 -3.30 4.53 -15.95
CA LEU A 150 -3.04 5.91 -15.51
C LEU A 150 -3.21 6.90 -16.68
N GLU A 151 -2.71 6.58 -17.87
CA GLU A 151 -2.83 7.46 -19.05
C GLU A 151 -4.29 7.74 -19.46
N VAL A 152 -5.20 6.81 -19.21
CA VAL A 152 -6.60 6.92 -19.64
C VAL A 152 -7.53 7.39 -18.52
N GLU A 153 -7.30 6.95 -17.28
CA GLU A 153 -8.23 7.17 -16.16
C GLU A 153 -7.80 8.30 -15.21
N LEU A 154 -6.53 8.72 -15.23
CA LEU A 154 -6.04 9.73 -14.30
C LEU A 154 -6.39 11.14 -14.77
N ASP A 155 -7.26 11.79 -14.02
CA ASP A 155 -7.52 13.22 -14.15
C ASP A 155 -6.98 13.95 -12.91
N VAL A 156 -5.75 14.44 -13.03
CA VAL A 156 -5.04 15.12 -11.93
C VAL A 156 -5.76 16.41 -11.54
N ASP A 157 -6.29 17.16 -12.51
CA ASP A 157 -6.97 18.42 -12.27
C ASP A 157 -8.26 18.20 -11.48
N GLU A 158 -9.05 17.18 -11.83
CA GLU A 158 -10.21 16.77 -11.05
C GLU A 158 -9.84 16.33 -9.63
N MET A 159 -8.78 15.54 -9.46
CA MET A 159 -8.33 15.12 -8.13
C MET A 159 -7.79 16.30 -7.28
N ALA A 160 -7.18 17.30 -7.91
CA ALA A 160 -6.60 18.48 -7.26
C ALA A 160 -7.65 19.53 -6.87
N LYS A 161 -8.82 19.60 -7.54
CA LYS A 161 -9.90 20.56 -7.24
C LYS A 161 -10.43 20.51 -5.81
N GLY A 162 -10.29 19.36 -5.13
CA GLY A 162 -10.64 19.19 -3.71
C GLY A 162 -9.63 19.78 -2.71
N HIS A 163 -8.48 20.28 -3.17
CA HIS A 163 -7.37 20.81 -2.36
C HIS A 163 -7.24 22.34 -2.50
N LYS A 164 -8.36 23.07 -2.46
CA LYS A 164 -8.30 24.53 -2.25
C LYS A 164 -7.97 24.81 -0.78
N ALA A 165 -7.00 25.70 -0.60
CA ALA A 165 -6.31 26.09 0.64
C ALA A 165 -7.24 26.35 1.84
#